data_AF-A0A2G0EDD7-F1
#
_entry.id   AF-A0A2G0EDD7-F1
#
_cell.length_a   1.000
_cell.length_b   1.000
_cell.length_c   1.000
_cell.angle_alpha   90.00
_cell.angle_beta   90.00
_cell.angle_gamma   90.00
#
_symmetry.space_group_name_H-M   'P 1'
#
loop_
_entity.id
_entity.type
_entity.pdbx_description
1 polymer ?
#
loop_
_entity_poly.entity_id
_entity_poly.type
_entity_poly.pdbx_seq_one_letter_code
_entity_poly.pdbx_strand_id
1 'polypeptide(L)'
;MRESQGTPFEWKAGDSYVQLINIDKKDFLILKNLLGKLKYSSYIKVVNYFVNTIFSEFSEKEKNEISEQIRKNMSYCSFSSSDCKEKNEEYVVQLLTQIYFFSRIFPYDTTHLTICATYFAEQMQHRQIRLYAGFRAELQFYSTLLNQNLIYYLSSYIFWMLIGNPEIHHYTSDKKILIISDLSLRHSQYIEEYISDILAVHKIHSETTAITEDQLSKYNLLEYDLIVTNQPILNAHVPHILIDDSVSFANEEELIRLFEL
;
A
#
# COMPACT_ATOMS: atom_id res chain seq x y z
N MET A 1 19.87 -26.32 24.09
CA MET A 1 19.75 -25.64 25.41
C MET A 1 18.32 -25.15 25.50
N ARG A 2 17.61 -25.45 26.60
CA ARG A 2 16.24 -24.95 26.84
C ARG A 2 16.34 -23.45 27.13
N GLU A 3 15.81 -22.63 26.23
CA GLU A 3 15.62 -21.20 26.50
C GLU A 3 14.71 -21.04 27.72
N SER A 4 15.11 -20.14 28.61
CA SER A 4 14.43 -19.79 29.84
C SER A 4 12.97 -19.45 29.56
N GLN A 5 12.05 -20.24 30.12
CA GLN A 5 10.67 -19.82 30.26
C GLN A 5 10.66 -18.45 30.96
N GLY A 6 10.11 -17.45 30.26
CA GLY A 6 9.97 -16.10 30.79
C GLY A 6 9.37 -16.10 32.19
N THR A 7 9.80 -15.15 33.01
CA THR A 7 9.29 -14.94 34.36
C THR A 7 7.75 -14.88 34.35
N PRO A 8 7.06 -15.56 35.27
CA PRO A 8 5.61 -15.49 35.36
C PRO A 8 5.17 -14.04 35.55
N PHE A 9 4.28 -13.55 34.68
CA PHE A 9 3.68 -12.23 34.82
C PHE A 9 2.81 -12.18 36.07
N GLU A 10 3.26 -11.47 37.11
CA GLU A 10 2.51 -11.24 38.34
C GLU A 10 1.58 -10.04 38.17
N TRP A 11 0.27 -10.30 38.18
CA TRP A 11 -0.76 -9.26 38.18
C TRP A 11 -0.69 -8.40 39.45
N LYS A 12 -0.52 -7.09 39.29
CA LYS A 12 -0.77 -6.12 40.37
C LYS A 12 -2.16 -5.51 40.18
N ALA A 13 -3.00 -5.63 41.21
CA ALA A 13 -4.31 -4.99 41.22
C ALA A 13 -4.12 -3.46 41.21
N GLY A 14 -4.46 -2.81 40.10
CA GLY A 14 -4.35 -1.34 39.95
C GLY A 14 -3.84 -0.86 38.59
N ASP A 15 -3.37 -1.74 37.70
CA ASP A 15 -2.90 -1.32 36.38
C ASP A 15 -4.04 -0.72 35.54
N SER A 16 -3.78 0.41 34.90
CA SER A 16 -4.75 1.16 34.08
C SER A 16 -5.29 0.37 32.87
N TYR A 17 -4.66 -0.75 32.52
CA TYR A 17 -5.08 -1.67 31.47
C TYR A 17 -6.28 -2.57 31.84
N VAL A 18 -6.74 -2.52 33.09
CA VAL A 18 -7.80 -3.42 33.60
C VAL A 18 -9.23 -2.93 33.25
N GLN A 19 -9.39 -1.76 32.62
CA GLN A 19 -10.71 -1.20 32.31
C GLN A 19 -11.36 -1.72 31.01
N LEU A 20 -10.77 -2.69 30.33
CA LEU A 20 -11.27 -3.32 29.10
C LEU A 20 -11.20 -4.84 29.35
N ILE A 21 -12.23 -5.69 29.27
CA ILE A 21 -13.40 -5.80 28.39
C ILE A 21 -14.40 -6.75 29.08
N ASN A 22 -15.68 -6.37 29.19
CA ASN A 22 -16.73 -7.36 29.40
C ASN A 22 -16.87 -8.15 28.08
N ILE A 23 -16.61 -9.46 28.09
CA ILE A 23 -16.87 -10.31 26.92
C ILE A 23 -18.39 -10.30 26.70
N ASP A 24 -18.84 -9.84 25.53
CA ASP A 24 -20.26 -9.85 25.16
C ASP A 24 -20.84 -11.25 25.37
N LYS A 25 -22.07 -11.33 25.88
CA LYS A 25 -22.75 -12.59 26.16
C LYS A 25 -22.82 -13.49 24.93
N LYS A 26 -22.90 -12.92 23.72
CA LYS A 26 -22.91 -13.65 22.45
C LYS A 26 -21.57 -14.32 22.17
N ASP A 27 -20.47 -13.60 22.34
CA ASP A 27 -19.11 -14.11 22.13
C ASP A 27 -18.75 -15.17 23.18
N PHE A 28 -19.17 -14.96 24.44
CA PHE A 28 -19.01 -15.97 25.48
C PHE A 28 -19.76 -17.26 25.16
N LEU A 29 -20.99 -17.20 24.65
CA LEU A 29 -21.76 -18.39 24.29
C LEU A 29 -21.09 -19.17 23.15
N ILE A 30 -20.50 -18.47 22.18
CA ILE A 30 -19.72 -19.08 21.08
C ILE A 30 -18.46 -19.77 21.64
N LEU A 31 -17.67 -19.06 22.45
CA LEU A 31 -16.46 -19.60 23.06
C LEU A 31 -16.75 -20.76 24.01
N LYS A 32 -17.88 -20.73 24.73
CA LYS A 32 -18.34 -21.84 25.58
C LYS A 32 -18.70 -23.08 24.77
N ASN A 33 -19.29 -22.92 23.58
CA ASN A 33 -19.58 -24.05 22.71
C ASN A 33 -18.30 -24.69 22.15
N LEU A 34 -17.29 -23.87 21.82
CA LEU A 34 -16.03 -24.35 21.24
C LEU A 34 -15.04 -24.88 22.30
N LEU A 35 -15.04 -24.30 23.49
CA LEU A 35 -14.06 -24.57 24.56
C LEU A 35 -14.76 -24.93 25.88
N GLY A 36 -15.70 -25.88 25.84
CA GLY A 36 -16.67 -26.14 26.91
C GLY A 36 -16.16 -26.46 28.32
N LYS A 37 -14.84 -26.55 28.55
CA LYS A 37 -14.24 -26.72 29.88
C LYS A 37 -13.80 -25.42 30.55
N LEU A 38 -13.80 -24.28 29.84
CA LEU A 38 -13.36 -23.00 30.39
C LEU A 38 -14.53 -22.26 31.08
N LYS A 39 -14.24 -21.63 32.22
CA LYS A 39 -15.20 -20.77 32.96
C LYS A 39 -15.15 -19.35 32.39
N TYR A 40 -16.20 -18.55 32.55
CA TYR A 40 -16.24 -17.14 32.12
C TYR A 40 -15.01 -16.33 32.58
N SER A 41 -14.63 -16.49 33.86
CA SER A 41 -13.43 -15.88 34.42
C SER A 41 -12.11 -16.40 33.81
N SER A 42 -12.09 -17.65 33.34
CA SER A 42 -10.96 -18.21 32.59
C SER A 42 -10.88 -17.63 31.18
N TYR A 43 -12.01 -17.37 30.51
CA TYR A 43 -12.01 -16.69 29.21
C TYR A 43 -11.50 -15.27 29.31
N ILE A 44 -11.94 -14.50 30.31
CA ILE A 44 -11.40 -13.16 30.55
C ILE A 44 -9.90 -13.23 30.81
N LYS A 45 -9.42 -14.21 31.59
CA LYS A 45 -7.98 -14.37 31.82
C LYS A 45 -7.21 -14.76 30.55
N VAL A 46 -7.77 -15.62 29.71
CA VAL A 46 -7.15 -15.99 28.44
C VAL A 46 -7.14 -14.79 27.49
N VAL A 47 -8.27 -14.11 27.31
CA VAL A 47 -8.35 -12.89 26.48
C VAL A 47 -7.40 -11.83 27.00
N ASN A 48 -7.37 -11.55 28.31
CA ASN A 48 -6.43 -10.60 28.88
C ASN A 48 -4.97 -11.04 28.73
N TYR A 49 -4.68 -12.33 28.83
CA TYR A 49 -3.34 -12.85 28.55
C TYR A 49 -2.96 -12.66 27.08
N PHE A 50 -3.88 -12.92 26.15
CA PHE A 50 -3.62 -12.72 24.72
C PHE A 50 -3.57 -11.23 24.34
N VAL A 51 -4.37 -10.36 24.95
CA VAL A 51 -4.43 -8.93 24.61
C VAL A 51 -3.33 -8.14 25.30
N ASN A 52 -3.11 -8.36 26.60
CA ASN A 52 -2.17 -7.57 27.39
C ASN A 52 -0.75 -8.15 27.34
N THR A 53 -0.57 -9.47 27.26
CA THR A 53 0.78 -10.07 27.31
C THR A 53 1.47 -9.98 25.93
N ILE A 54 0.76 -10.24 24.84
CA ILE A 54 1.32 -10.36 23.49
C ILE A 54 2.05 -9.10 23.02
N PHE A 55 1.53 -7.91 23.35
CA PHE A 55 2.18 -6.64 23.02
C PHE A 55 3.07 -6.08 24.13
N SER A 56 3.03 -6.67 25.33
CA SER A 56 3.93 -6.31 26.44
C SER A 56 5.29 -7.00 26.35
N GLU A 57 5.42 -8.05 25.51
CA GLU A 57 6.70 -8.72 25.26
C GLU A 57 7.72 -7.81 24.55
N PHE A 58 7.24 -6.78 23.83
CA PHE A 58 8.08 -5.83 23.11
C PHE A 58 8.18 -4.50 23.85
N SER A 59 9.41 -4.05 24.07
CA SER A 59 9.65 -2.77 24.74
C SER A 59 9.23 -1.59 23.86
N GLU A 60 8.80 -0.48 24.47
CA GLU A 60 8.53 0.76 23.72
C GLU A 60 9.76 1.23 22.93
N LYS A 61 10.97 0.95 23.44
CA LYS A 61 12.21 1.22 22.71
C LYS A 61 12.27 0.45 21.40
N GLU A 62 11.95 -0.83 21.43
CA GLU A 62 11.95 -1.71 20.24
C GLU A 62 10.85 -1.30 19.24
N LYS A 63 9.66 -0.95 19.72
CA LYS A 63 8.59 -0.40 18.87
C LYS A 63 9.03 0.88 18.16
N ASN A 64 9.74 1.75 18.87
CA ASN A 64 10.29 2.98 18.30
C ASN A 64 11.42 2.69 17.29
N GLU A 65 12.31 1.74 17.58
CA GLU A 65 13.39 1.34 16.68
C GLU A 65 12.86 0.79 15.35
N ILE A 66 11.85 -0.09 15.40
CA ILE A 66 11.24 -0.68 14.20
C ILE A 66 10.45 0.36 13.41
N SER A 67 9.63 1.17 14.09
CA SER A 67 8.84 2.21 13.40
C SER A 67 9.73 3.25 12.73
N GLU A 68 10.84 3.66 13.36
CA GLU A 68 11.84 4.54 12.76
C GLU A 68 12.54 3.90 11.54
N GLN A 69 12.84 2.60 11.61
CA GLN A 69 13.45 1.90 10.48
C GLN A 69 12.50 1.84 9.29
N ILE A 70 11.21 1.61 9.52
CA ILE A 70 10.17 1.65 8.48
C ILE A 70 10.05 3.07 7.93
N ARG A 71 9.89 4.07 8.80
CA ARG A 71 9.73 5.49 8.43
C ARG A 71 10.86 5.98 7.52
N LYS A 72 12.12 5.67 7.85
CA LYS A 72 13.29 6.04 7.03
C LYS A 72 13.29 5.44 5.62
N ASN A 73 12.54 4.38 5.39
CA ASN A 73 12.48 3.67 4.11
C ASN A 73 11.10 3.80 3.43
N MET A 74 10.23 4.69 3.92
CA MET A 74 8.90 4.92 3.36
C MET A 74 8.92 5.45 1.93
N SER A 75 10.02 6.09 1.49
CA SER A 75 10.20 6.51 0.10
C SER A 75 10.23 5.34 -0.90
N TYR A 76 10.44 4.11 -0.43
CA TYR A 76 10.41 2.91 -1.26
C TYR A 76 9.03 2.23 -1.30
N CYS A 77 8.07 2.70 -0.49
CA CYS A 77 6.68 2.28 -0.58
C CYS A 77 6.11 2.82 -1.90
N SER A 78 5.51 1.95 -2.71
CA SER A 78 4.97 2.37 -4.01
C SER A 78 3.70 3.22 -3.84
N PHE A 79 3.13 3.24 -2.64
CA PHE A 79 1.87 3.90 -2.29
C PHE A 79 2.06 5.12 -1.37
N SER A 80 3.29 5.61 -1.20
CA SER A 80 3.62 6.78 -0.37
C SER A 80 3.67 8.11 -1.14
N SER A 81 2.72 8.35 -2.05
CA SER A 81 2.71 9.59 -2.86
C SER A 81 2.26 10.83 -2.09
N SER A 82 2.50 11.96 -2.75
CA SER A 82 2.04 13.32 -2.44
C SER A 82 0.60 13.49 -1.97
N ASP A 83 -0.36 12.75 -2.51
CA ASP A 83 -1.77 12.82 -2.08
C ASP A 83 -2.02 12.11 -0.73
N CYS A 84 -1.07 11.28 -0.28
CA CYS A 84 -1.12 10.47 0.94
C CYS A 84 -0.27 11.05 2.11
N LYS A 85 0.36 12.21 1.92
CA LYS A 85 1.64 12.60 2.56
C LYS A 85 1.76 12.70 4.09
N GLU A 86 0.69 12.79 4.89
CA GLU A 86 0.87 12.88 6.36
C GLU A 86 0.05 11.85 7.14
N LYS A 87 -1.24 11.69 6.84
CA LYS A 87 -2.07 10.71 7.56
C LYS A 87 -1.78 9.27 7.15
N ASN A 88 -1.39 9.05 5.90
CA ASN A 88 -1.21 7.69 5.41
C ASN A 88 0.19 7.16 5.72
N GLU A 89 1.22 8.02 5.76
CA GLU A 89 2.56 7.58 6.15
C GLU A 89 2.55 6.98 7.56
N GLU A 90 2.00 7.69 8.53
CA GLU A 90 1.91 7.21 9.91
C GLU A 90 1.02 5.96 10.03
N TYR A 91 -0.05 5.88 9.24
CA TYR A 91 -0.88 4.67 9.16
C TYR A 91 -0.10 3.45 8.63
N VAL A 92 0.66 3.61 7.55
CA VAL A 92 1.46 2.53 6.95
C VAL A 92 2.57 2.10 7.89
N VAL A 93 3.26 3.06 8.53
CA VAL A 93 4.27 2.77 9.55
C VAL A 93 3.65 1.95 10.69
N GLN A 94 2.48 2.36 11.20
CA GLN A 94 1.78 1.62 12.26
C GLN A 94 1.37 0.22 11.82
N LEU A 95 0.80 0.08 10.62
CA LEU A 95 0.38 -1.20 10.06
C LEU A 95 1.56 -2.17 9.90
N LEU A 96 2.66 -1.73 9.29
CA LEU A 96 3.87 -2.54 9.10
C LEU A 96 4.53 -2.89 10.44
N THR A 97 4.55 -1.95 11.39
CA THR A 97 5.06 -2.20 12.75
C THR A 97 4.22 -3.27 13.45
N GLN A 98 2.89 -3.20 13.35
CA GLN A 98 2.01 -4.22 13.91
C GLN A 98 2.22 -5.58 13.24
N ILE A 99 2.27 -5.63 11.91
CA ILE A 99 2.53 -6.87 11.15
C ILE A 99 3.88 -7.47 11.57
N TYR A 100 4.93 -6.65 11.72
CA TYR A 100 6.23 -7.10 12.19
C TYR A 100 6.13 -7.78 13.56
N PHE A 101 5.55 -7.11 14.56
CA PHE A 101 5.43 -7.69 15.90
C PHE A 101 4.53 -8.93 15.90
N PHE A 102 3.41 -8.91 15.20
CA PHE A 102 2.54 -10.09 15.05
C PHE A 102 3.29 -11.27 14.44
N SER A 103 4.11 -11.05 13.42
CA SER A 103 4.89 -12.11 12.76
C SER A 103 5.96 -12.74 13.66
N ARG A 104 6.39 -12.05 14.71
CA ARG A 104 7.31 -12.60 15.71
C ARG A 104 6.62 -13.51 16.72
N ILE A 105 5.32 -13.31 16.91
CA ILE A 105 4.50 -14.09 17.84
C ILE A 105 3.87 -15.29 17.14
N PHE A 106 3.35 -15.07 15.94
CA PHE A 106 2.69 -16.08 15.13
C PHE A 106 3.44 -16.28 13.81
N PRO A 107 3.72 -17.53 13.40
CA PRO A 107 4.35 -17.79 12.11
C PRO A 107 3.36 -17.82 10.94
N TYR A 108 2.09 -17.44 11.17
CA TYR A 108 1.02 -17.46 10.18
C TYR A 108 0.05 -16.29 10.39
N ASP A 109 -0.57 -15.84 9.30
CA ASP A 109 -1.54 -14.76 9.33
C ASP A 109 -2.87 -15.22 9.95
N THR A 110 -3.25 -14.58 11.05
CA THR A 110 -4.49 -14.87 11.77
C THR A 110 -5.72 -14.29 11.09
N THR A 111 -5.58 -13.41 10.08
CA THR A 111 -6.72 -12.98 9.25
C THR A 111 -7.29 -14.10 8.36
N HIS A 112 -6.62 -15.26 8.27
CA HIS A 112 -7.26 -16.49 7.79
C HIS A 112 -8.47 -16.90 8.66
N LEU A 113 -8.53 -16.45 9.91
CA LEU A 113 -9.70 -16.62 10.79
C LEU A 113 -10.85 -15.66 10.41
N THR A 114 -10.56 -14.61 9.64
CA THR A 114 -11.52 -13.66 9.08
C THR A 114 -11.66 -13.87 7.58
N ILE A 115 -12.56 -14.77 7.19
CA ILE A 115 -12.82 -15.18 5.78
C ILE A 115 -12.91 -13.97 4.82
N CYS A 116 -13.51 -12.86 5.26
CA CYS A 116 -13.69 -11.66 4.44
C CYS A 116 -12.36 -11.01 4.01
N ALA A 117 -11.38 -10.86 4.90
CA ALA A 117 -10.10 -10.23 4.58
C ALA A 117 -9.25 -11.11 3.65
N THR A 118 -9.23 -12.42 3.91
CA THR A 118 -8.55 -13.39 3.06
C THR A 118 -9.18 -13.44 1.66
N TYR A 119 -10.51 -13.58 1.58
CA TYR A 119 -11.22 -13.62 0.31
C TYR A 119 -11.03 -12.32 -0.49
N PHE A 120 -11.07 -11.16 0.18
CA PHE A 120 -10.81 -9.88 -0.48
C PHE A 120 -9.41 -9.84 -1.10
N ALA A 121 -8.37 -10.19 -0.35
CA ALA A 121 -7.00 -10.22 -0.87
C ALA A 121 -6.81 -11.24 -2.01
N GLU A 122 -7.45 -12.41 -1.94
CA GLU A 122 -7.45 -13.39 -3.03
C GLU A 122 -8.16 -12.87 -4.29
N GLN A 123 -9.30 -12.18 -4.14
CA GLN A 123 -9.97 -11.54 -5.28
C GLN A 123 -9.09 -10.49 -5.95
N MET A 124 -8.25 -9.77 -5.18
CA MET A 124 -7.31 -8.79 -5.72
C MET A 124 -6.24 -9.45 -6.60
N GLN A 125 -5.77 -10.65 -6.25
CA GLN A 125 -4.83 -11.39 -7.09
C GLN A 125 -5.38 -11.63 -8.51
N HIS A 126 -6.69 -11.86 -8.63
CA HIS A 126 -7.33 -12.15 -9.91
C HIS A 126 -7.82 -10.89 -10.64
N ARG A 127 -8.40 -9.93 -9.93
CA ARG A 127 -9.05 -8.75 -10.51
C ARG A 127 -8.10 -7.57 -10.69
N GLN A 128 -7.08 -7.47 -9.85
CA GLN A 128 -6.11 -6.37 -9.82
C GLN A 128 -4.70 -6.91 -9.60
N ILE A 129 -4.27 -7.82 -10.50
CA ILE A 129 -2.99 -8.55 -10.40
C ILE A 129 -1.78 -7.63 -10.19
N ARG A 130 -1.80 -6.44 -10.80
CA ARG A 130 -0.75 -5.42 -10.70
C ARG A 130 -0.66 -4.85 -9.30
N LEU A 131 -1.79 -4.46 -8.72
CA LEU A 131 -1.84 -3.93 -7.36
C LEU A 131 -1.44 -4.99 -6.33
N TYR A 132 -1.91 -6.22 -6.53
CA TYR A 132 -1.48 -7.37 -5.73
C TYR A 132 0.03 -7.58 -5.79
N ALA A 133 0.64 -7.51 -6.98
CA ALA A 133 2.09 -7.63 -7.15
C ALA A 133 2.86 -6.48 -6.47
N GLY A 134 2.33 -5.25 -6.53
CA GLY A 134 2.88 -4.08 -5.83
C GLY A 134 2.92 -4.29 -4.32
N PHE A 135 1.79 -4.64 -3.70
CA PHE A 135 1.73 -4.94 -2.27
C PHE A 135 2.66 -6.10 -1.87
N ARG A 136 2.76 -7.14 -2.71
CA ARG A 136 3.66 -8.27 -2.47
C ARG A 136 5.12 -7.84 -2.50
N ALA A 137 5.53 -7.03 -3.48
CA ALA A 137 6.90 -6.55 -3.61
C ALA A 137 7.29 -5.66 -2.43
N GLU A 138 6.39 -4.77 -2.03
CA GLU A 138 6.58 -3.88 -0.88
C GLU A 138 6.74 -4.65 0.43
N LEU A 139 5.85 -5.61 0.69
CA LEU A 139 5.95 -6.44 1.90
C LEU A 139 7.21 -7.32 1.89
N GLN A 140 7.66 -7.74 0.72
CA GLN A 140 8.91 -8.48 0.56
C GLN A 140 10.15 -7.61 0.78
N PHE A 141 10.11 -6.34 0.38
CA PHE A 141 11.14 -5.35 0.73
C PHE A 141 11.23 -5.20 2.25
N TYR A 142 10.12 -4.94 2.94
CA TYR A 142 10.11 -4.80 4.39
C TYR A 142 10.46 -6.10 5.13
N SER A 143 10.11 -7.27 4.56
CA SER A 143 10.55 -8.55 5.10
C SER A 143 12.07 -8.68 5.13
N THR A 144 12.72 -8.19 4.08
CA THR A 144 14.19 -8.18 3.96
C THR A 144 14.80 -7.13 4.87
N LEU A 145 14.25 -5.91 4.88
CA LEU A 145 14.72 -4.80 5.70
C LEU A 145 14.70 -5.12 7.20
N LEU A 146 13.62 -5.75 7.66
CA LEU A 146 13.39 -6.07 9.08
C LEU A 146 13.88 -7.47 9.46
N ASN A 147 14.48 -8.20 8.53
CA ASN A 147 14.96 -9.58 8.69
C ASN A 147 13.89 -10.51 9.30
N GLN A 148 12.67 -10.42 8.80
CA GLN A 148 11.51 -11.14 9.30
C GLN A 148 10.58 -11.49 8.16
N ASN A 149 10.06 -12.72 8.10
CA ASN A 149 9.21 -13.13 6.99
C ASN A 149 7.78 -12.58 7.16
N LEU A 150 7.48 -11.46 6.51
CA LEU A 150 6.17 -10.81 6.56
C LEU A 150 5.23 -11.30 5.46
N ILE A 151 5.71 -12.09 4.49
CA ILE A 151 4.92 -12.44 3.29
C ILE A 151 3.64 -13.22 3.62
N TYR A 152 3.63 -13.95 4.74
CA TYR A 152 2.44 -14.66 5.21
C TYR A 152 1.30 -13.71 5.55
N TYR A 153 1.62 -12.46 5.90
CA TYR A 153 0.69 -11.40 6.25
C TYR A 153 0.22 -10.55 5.07
N LEU A 154 0.47 -11.01 3.83
CA LEU A 154 0.09 -10.26 2.62
C LEU A 154 -1.42 -9.97 2.57
N SER A 155 -2.25 -10.92 3.00
CA SER A 155 -3.70 -10.73 3.02
C SER A 155 -4.12 -9.63 3.99
N SER A 156 -3.58 -9.65 5.23
CA SER A 156 -3.75 -8.57 6.19
C SER A 156 -3.30 -7.22 5.63
N TYR A 157 -2.12 -7.20 5.02
CA TYR A 157 -1.53 -5.99 4.49
C TYR A 157 -2.42 -5.36 3.42
N ILE A 158 -2.81 -6.13 2.40
CA ILE A 158 -3.69 -5.68 1.32
C ILE A 158 -5.02 -5.14 1.87
N PHE A 159 -5.64 -5.89 2.78
CA PHE A 159 -6.93 -5.52 3.35
C PHE A 159 -6.87 -4.18 4.09
N TRP A 160 -5.91 -4.03 5.00
CA TRP A 160 -5.77 -2.81 5.80
C TRP A 160 -5.29 -1.63 4.95
N MET A 161 -4.35 -1.84 4.03
CA MET A 161 -3.91 -0.79 3.10
C MET A 161 -5.07 -0.21 2.31
N LEU A 162 -5.97 -1.05 1.79
CA LEU A 162 -7.08 -0.59 0.95
C LEU A 162 -8.25 0.01 1.74
N ILE A 163 -8.47 -0.45 2.97
CA ILE A 163 -9.45 0.18 3.87
C ILE A 163 -8.96 1.54 4.36
N GLY A 164 -7.67 1.63 4.73
CA GLY A 164 -7.06 2.88 5.17
C GLY A 164 -6.89 3.88 4.02
N ASN A 165 -6.66 3.38 2.80
CA ASN A 165 -6.30 4.19 1.64
C ASN A 165 -7.08 3.72 0.40
N PRO A 166 -8.39 4.00 0.31
CA PRO A 166 -9.18 3.59 -0.84
C PRO A 166 -8.64 4.18 -2.15
N GLU A 167 -7.98 5.33 -2.10
CA GLU A 167 -7.41 6.04 -3.25
C GLU A 167 -6.25 5.31 -3.93
N ILE A 168 -5.68 4.27 -3.30
CA ILE A 168 -4.64 3.42 -3.92
C ILE A 168 -5.14 2.81 -5.25
N HIS A 169 -6.45 2.64 -5.45
CA HIS A 169 -6.98 2.18 -6.74
C HIS A 169 -6.64 3.12 -7.92
N HIS A 170 -6.45 4.42 -7.69
CA HIS A 170 -6.06 5.39 -8.74
C HIS A 170 -4.62 5.16 -9.25
N TYR A 171 -3.77 4.46 -8.49
CA TYR A 171 -2.44 4.05 -8.97
C TYR A 171 -2.51 2.97 -10.06
N THR A 172 -3.69 2.38 -10.27
CA THR A 172 -3.91 1.38 -11.32
C THR A 172 -4.67 1.93 -12.53
N SER A 173 -5.16 3.19 -12.49
CA SER A 173 -5.78 3.80 -13.65
C SER A 173 -4.71 4.23 -14.63
N ASP A 174 -4.76 3.69 -15.86
CA ASP A 174 -3.86 4.06 -16.94
C ASP A 174 -4.00 5.57 -17.22
N LYS A 175 -2.88 6.30 -17.14
CA LYS A 175 -2.81 7.72 -17.47
C LYS A 175 -3.00 7.91 -18.97
N LYS A 176 -4.01 8.64 -19.38
CA LYS A 176 -4.28 8.90 -20.80
C LYS A 176 -3.40 10.04 -21.30
N ILE A 177 -2.53 9.75 -22.26
CA ILE A 177 -1.55 10.71 -22.79
C ILE A 177 -1.80 10.90 -24.28
N LEU A 178 -2.05 12.14 -24.69
CA LEU A 178 -2.17 12.49 -26.10
C LEU A 178 -0.82 13.00 -26.61
N ILE A 179 -0.34 12.46 -27.72
CA ILE A 179 0.93 12.83 -28.33
C ILE A 179 0.64 13.43 -29.71
N ILE A 180 1.06 14.69 -29.90
CA ILE A 180 0.76 15.49 -31.09
C ILE A 180 2.06 15.91 -31.74
N SER A 181 2.13 15.76 -33.06
CA SER A 181 3.21 16.27 -33.88
C SER A 181 2.64 16.97 -35.12
N ASP A 182 3.21 18.11 -35.49
CA ASP A 182 2.96 18.76 -36.77
C ASP A 182 3.76 18.12 -37.93
N LEU A 183 4.82 17.36 -37.64
CA LEU A 183 5.70 16.79 -38.66
C LEU A 183 5.04 15.63 -39.42
N SER A 184 4.59 14.60 -38.70
CA SER A 184 3.91 13.43 -39.27
C SER A 184 3.42 12.48 -38.17
N LEU A 185 2.50 11.57 -38.53
CA LEU A 185 2.05 10.51 -37.62
C LEU A 185 3.21 9.62 -37.15
N ARG A 186 4.21 9.37 -38.01
CA ARG A 186 5.39 8.57 -37.64
C ARG A 186 6.23 9.26 -36.57
N HIS A 187 6.28 10.60 -36.60
CA HIS A 187 6.96 11.37 -35.57
C HIS A 187 6.24 11.26 -34.22
N SER A 188 4.90 11.39 -34.22
CA SER A 188 4.08 11.19 -33.02
C SER A 188 4.26 9.77 -32.45
N GLN A 189 4.31 8.75 -33.30
CA GLN A 189 4.52 7.35 -32.88
C GLN A 189 5.93 7.12 -32.31
N TYR A 190 6.94 7.78 -32.86
CA TYR A 190 8.30 7.72 -32.30
C TYR A 190 8.35 8.32 -30.88
N ILE A 191 7.72 9.48 -30.68
CA ILE A 191 7.61 10.11 -29.35
C ILE A 191 6.79 9.22 -28.41
N GLU A 192 5.72 8.59 -28.91
CA GLU A 192 4.92 7.63 -28.15
C GLU A 192 5.70 6.45 -27.63
N GLU A 193 6.50 5.80 -28.47
CA GLU A 193 7.36 4.69 -28.04
C GLU A 193 8.35 5.17 -26.97
N TYR A 194 8.98 6.32 -27.18
CA TYR A 194 9.97 6.88 -26.24
C TYR A 194 9.35 7.22 -24.87
N ILE A 195 8.20 7.89 -24.85
CA ILE A 195 7.50 8.25 -23.62
C ILE A 195 7.01 6.99 -22.90
N SER A 196 6.50 6.01 -23.64
CA SER A 196 6.07 4.74 -23.07
C SER A 196 7.21 4.02 -22.36
N ASP A 197 8.41 4.02 -22.95
CA ASP A 197 9.61 3.44 -22.34
C ASP A 197 10.02 4.17 -21.06
N ILE A 198 10.02 5.51 -21.05
CA ILE A 198 10.32 6.30 -19.85
C ILE A 198 9.33 6.01 -18.72
N LEU A 199 8.04 6.03 -19.03
CA LEU A 199 6.98 5.78 -18.04
C LEU A 199 7.06 4.34 -17.53
N ALA A 200 7.37 3.37 -18.39
CA ALA A 200 7.58 1.98 -18.00
C ALA A 200 8.75 1.81 -17.01
N VAL A 201 9.86 2.54 -17.21
CA VAL A 201 11.00 2.56 -16.26
C VAL A 201 10.56 3.07 -14.88
N HIS A 202 9.70 4.09 -14.86
CA HIS A 202 9.16 4.68 -13.62
C HIS A 202 7.90 3.97 -13.10
N LYS A 203 7.50 2.85 -13.72
CA LYS A 203 6.30 2.07 -13.39
C LYS A 203 5.00 2.87 -13.47
N ILE A 204 4.98 3.98 -14.21
CA ILE A 204 3.78 4.75 -14.50
C ILE A 204 3.07 4.06 -15.65
N HIS A 205 1.79 3.74 -15.45
CA HIS A 205 0.99 3.05 -16.44
C HIS A 205 0.22 4.07 -17.25
N SER A 206 0.31 4.00 -18.58
CA SER A 206 -0.27 4.98 -19.48
C SER A 206 -0.92 4.33 -20.71
N GLU A 207 -2.01 4.94 -21.16
CA GLU A 207 -2.61 4.72 -22.46
C GLU A 207 -2.26 5.92 -23.34
N THR A 208 -1.35 5.72 -24.29
CA THR A 208 -0.92 6.77 -25.23
C THR A 208 -1.79 6.78 -26.48
N THR A 209 -1.97 7.95 -27.07
CA THR A 209 -2.58 8.10 -28.39
C THR A 209 -1.71 9.05 -29.22
N ALA A 210 -1.11 8.55 -30.29
CA ALA A 210 -0.36 9.38 -31.23
C ALA A 210 -1.24 9.91 -32.37
N ILE A 211 -1.24 11.23 -32.57
CA ILE A 211 -2.00 11.91 -33.63
C ILE A 211 -1.16 13.00 -34.32
N THR A 212 -1.64 13.49 -35.46
CA THR A 212 -1.10 14.72 -36.09
C THR A 212 -1.92 15.95 -35.71
N GLU A 213 -1.33 17.15 -35.89
CA GLU A 213 -2.03 18.43 -35.65
C GLU A 213 -3.40 18.50 -36.36
N ASP A 214 -3.46 18.08 -37.63
CA ASP A 214 -4.71 18.07 -38.43
C ASP A 214 -5.84 17.23 -37.79
N GLN A 215 -5.49 16.25 -36.97
CA GLN A 215 -6.43 15.36 -36.31
C GLN A 215 -6.92 15.91 -34.98
N LEU A 216 -6.27 16.94 -34.42
CA LEU A 216 -6.55 17.49 -33.10
C LEU A 216 -8.02 17.86 -32.89
N SER A 217 -8.66 18.42 -33.92
CA SER A 217 -10.08 18.82 -33.90
C SER A 217 -11.07 17.66 -33.69
N LYS A 218 -10.62 16.41 -33.85
CA LYS A 218 -11.46 15.20 -33.69
C LYS A 218 -11.40 14.60 -32.29
N TYR A 219 -10.48 15.07 -31.45
CA TYR A 219 -10.24 14.53 -30.12
C TYR A 219 -10.75 15.49 -29.05
N ASN A 220 -11.37 14.92 -28.01
CA ASN A 220 -11.75 15.67 -26.83
C ASN A 220 -10.56 15.71 -25.86
N LEU A 221 -9.88 16.86 -25.78
CA LEU A 221 -8.66 17.00 -24.96
C LEU A 221 -8.91 16.69 -23.47
N LEU A 222 -10.13 16.91 -22.96
CA LEU A 222 -10.49 16.68 -21.56
C LEU A 222 -10.51 15.20 -21.16
N GLU A 223 -10.43 14.27 -22.11
CA GLU A 223 -10.33 12.83 -21.84
C GLU A 223 -8.90 12.38 -21.53
N TYR A 224 -7.92 13.26 -21.71
CA TYR A 224 -6.51 12.99 -21.49
C TYR A 224 -6.03 13.67 -20.20
N ASP A 225 -5.15 12.98 -19.48
CA ASP A 225 -4.50 13.49 -18.26
C ASP A 225 -3.32 14.41 -18.60
N LEU A 226 -2.67 14.17 -19.74
CA LEU A 226 -1.52 14.92 -20.22
C LEU A 226 -1.49 15.00 -21.75
N ILE A 227 -0.99 16.12 -22.27
CA ILE A 227 -0.69 16.27 -23.69
C ILE A 227 0.82 16.50 -23.87
N VAL A 228 1.44 15.80 -24.81
CA VAL A 228 2.81 16.08 -25.25
C VAL A 228 2.79 16.51 -26.70
N THR A 229 3.37 17.66 -27.00
CA THR A 229 3.22 18.32 -28.30
C THR A 229 4.48 19.06 -28.68
N ASN A 230 4.80 19.12 -29.98
CA ASN A 230 5.86 19.99 -30.49
C ASN A 230 5.37 21.35 -30.98
N GLN A 231 4.06 21.60 -30.86
CA GLN A 231 3.43 22.88 -31.17
C GLN A 231 2.65 23.43 -29.98
N PRO A 232 2.62 24.76 -29.77
CA PRO A 232 1.89 25.37 -28.68
C PRO A 232 0.38 25.17 -28.86
N ILE A 233 -0.28 24.65 -27.84
CA ILE A 233 -1.73 24.47 -27.83
C ILE A 233 -2.38 25.69 -27.19
N LEU A 234 -3.19 26.41 -27.98
CA LEU A 234 -3.97 27.55 -27.49
C LEU A 234 -5.12 27.04 -26.60
N ASN A 235 -5.27 27.62 -25.40
CA ASN A 235 -6.33 27.29 -24.44
C ASN A 235 -6.34 25.84 -23.95
N ALA A 236 -5.18 25.23 -23.69
CA ALA A 236 -5.12 23.94 -23.03
C ALA A 236 -5.65 24.03 -21.59
N HIS A 237 -6.81 23.42 -21.32
CA HIS A 237 -7.34 23.21 -19.97
C HIS A 237 -6.73 21.99 -19.27
N VAL A 238 -5.84 21.28 -19.96
CA VAL A 238 -5.16 20.05 -19.55
C VAL A 238 -3.65 20.36 -19.48
N PRO A 239 -2.91 19.77 -18.52
CA PRO A 239 -1.46 19.87 -18.50
C PRO A 239 -0.86 19.48 -19.85
N HIS A 240 0.15 20.23 -20.30
CA HIS A 240 0.86 19.90 -21.53
C HIS A 240 2.36 20.16 -21.41
N ILE A 241 3.14 19.30 -22.06
CA ILE A 241 4.59 19.45 -22.22
C ILE A 241 4.84 19.87 -23.66
N LEU A 242 5.44 21.04 -23.82
CA LEU A 242 5.96 21.48 -25.11
C LEU A 242 7.37 20.91 -25.28
N ILE A 243 7.52 20.03 -26.26
CA ILE A 243 8.80 19.50 -26.72
C ILE A 243 9.23 20.26 -27.97
N ASP A 244 10.51 20.18 -28.33
CA ASP A 244 10.95 20.52 -29.68
C ASP A 244 10.58 19.33 -30.60
N ASP A 245 11.49 18.85 -31.44
CA ASP A 245 11.27 17.63 -32.25
C ASP A 245 11.80 16.35 -31.57
N SER A 246 12.20 16.44 -30.32
CA SER A 246 12.65 15.28 -29.53
C SER A 246 12.45 15.52 -28.05
N VAL A 247 12.21 14.46 -27.30
CA VAL A 247 12.08 14.53 -25.84
C VAL A 247 13.47 14.76 -25.24
N SER A 248 13.66 15.88 -24.55
CA SER A 248 14.90 16.18 -23.83
C SER A 248 14.85 15.64 -22.40
N PHE A 249 16.01 15.55 -21.74
CA PHE A 249 16.09 15.16 -20.33
C PHE A 249 15.23 16.06 -19.40
N ALA A 250 15.12 17.37 -19.70
CA ALA A 250 14.26 18.27 -18.94
C ALA A 250 12.77 17.94 -19.13
N ASN A 251 12.37 17.50 -20.33
CA ASN A 251 11.01 17.03 -20.58
C ASN A 251 10.72 15.72 -19.85
N GLU A 252 11.72 14.83 -19.70
CA GLU A 252 11.60 13.62 -18.90
C GLU A 252 11.37 13.96 -17.42
N GLU A 253 12.19 14.85 -16.86
CA GLU A 253 12.00 15.31 -15.47
C GLU A 253 10.62 15.96 -15.27
N GLU A 254 10.15 16.76 -16.22
CA GLU A 254 8.82 17.38 -16.16
C GLU A 254 7.68 16.36 -16.32
N LEU A 255 7.82 15.39 -17.23
CA LEU A 255 6.88 14.30 -17.44
C LEU A 255 6.71 13.48 -16.17
N ILE A 256 7.83 13.11 -15.54
CA ILE A 256 7.82 12.38 -14.28
C ILE A 256 7.20 13.25 -13.21
N ARG A 257 7.59 14.53 -13.05
CA ARG A 257 6.99 15.44 -12.08
C ARG A 257 5.48 15.63 -12.23
N LEU A 258 4.94 15.62 -13.45
CA LEU A 258 3.50 15.75 -13.71
C LEU A 258 2.72 14.49 -13.37
N PHE A 259 3.39 13.33 -13.37
CA PHE A 259 2.80 12.05 -12.96
C PHE A 259 3.25 11.57 -11.57
N GLU A 260 4.21 12.25 -10.96
CA GLU A 260 4.67 12.02 -9.60
C GLU A 260 3.49 12.23 -8.64
N LEU A 261 3.06 11.23 -7.87
CA LEU A 261 3.86 10.33 -7.00
C LEU A 261 4.69 11.14 -6.01
#